data_AF-A0A1Q4VWW2-F1
#
_entry.id   AF-A0A1Q4VWW2-F1
#
_cell.length_a   1.000
_cell.length_b   1.000
_cell.length_c   1.000
_cell.angle_alpha   90.00
_cell.angle_beta   90.00
_cell.angle_gamma   90.00
#
_symmetry.space_group_name_H-M   'P 1'
#
loop_
_entity.id
_entity.type
_entity.pdbx_description
1 polymer ?
#
loop_
_entity_poly.entity_id
_entity_poly.type
_entity_poly.pdbx_seq_one_letter_code
_entity_poly.pdbx_strand_id
1 'polypeptide(L)'
;MGGIDPHIHVDAKVVHGDAAARNLLASTFGLVGNVPSTVSTGCGLRVPYAMASPRPDRVTCLACREHARREHLRLAEQVERLSRMLGSAISPAHGKAVADWHRDLAQKFSDAES
;
A
#
# COMPACT_ATOMS: atom_id res chain seq x y z
N MET A 1 21.94 8.37 -19.96
CA MET A 1 22.50 7.49 -18.91
C MET A 1 21.56 7.53 -17.72
N GLY A 2 20.53 6.67 -17.69
CA GLY A 2 19.60 6.60 -16.58
C GLY A 2 20.19 5.71 -15.50
N GLY A 3 20.84 6.31 -14.51
CA GLY A 3 21.27 5.57 -13.32
C GLY A 3 20.05 4.94 -12.65
N ILE A 4 20.19 3.71 -12.18
CA ILE A 4 19.16 3.03 -11.40
C ILE A 4 18.85 3.93 -10.19
N ASP A 5 17.61 4.39 -10.08
CA ASP A 5 17.14 5.15 -8.92
C ASP A 5 17.43 4.30 -7.66
N PRO A 6 18.29 4.76 -6.74
CA PRO A 6 18.68 3.96 -5.57
C PRO A 6 17.57 3.90 -4.52
N HIS A 7 16.49 4.67 -4.70
CA HIS A 7 15.42 4.72 -3.73
C HIS A 7 14.54 3.47 -3.77
N ILE A 8 14.03 3.09 -2.60
CA ILE A 8 12.96 2.11 -2.49
C ILE A 8 11.64 2.86 -2.61
N HIS A 9 10.81 2.39 -3.53
CA HIS A 9 9.55 3.01 -3.91
C HIS A 9 8.35 2.29 -3.31
N VAL A 10 7.19 2.88 -3.53
CA VAL A 10 5.88 2.30 -3.24
C VAL A 10 5.17 2.05 -4.57
N ASP A 11 4.62 0.85 -4.75
CA ASP A 11 3.72 0.55 -5.88
C ASP A 11 2.56 1.55 -5.86
N ALA A 12 2.17 2.11 -7.01
CA ALA A 12 1.04 3.03 -7.12
C ALA A 12 -0.25 2.42 -6.52
N LYS A 13 -0.39 1.09 -6.57
CA LYS A 13 -1.47 0.31 -5.95
C LYS A 13 -1.11 -0.20 -4.55
N VAL A 14 -0.34 0.54 -3.75
CA VAL A 14 0.19 0.11 -2.44
C VAL A 14 -0.82 -0.60 -1.54
N VAL A 15 -2.09 -0.21 -1.61
CA VAL A 15 -3.15 -0.77 -0.77
C VAL A 15 -3.98 -1.87 -1.43
N HIS A 16 -3.85 -2.04 -2.75
CA HIS A 16 -4.61 -3.03 -3.52
C HIS A 16 -3.70 -4.13 -4.10
N GLY A 17 -2.38 -3.94 -4.03
CA GLY A 17 -1.35 -4.87 -4.46
C GLY A 17 -0.87 -5.78 -3.35
N ASP A 18 -1.77 -6.33 -2.53
CA ASP A 18 -1.38 -7.19 -1.41
C ASP A 18 -0.74 -8.48 -1.92
N ALA A 19 0.58 -8.58 -1.74
CA ALA A 19 1.35 -9.77 -2.04
C ALA A 19 0.86 -10.97 -1.20
N ALA A 20 0.29 -10.75 -0.02
CA ALA A 20 -0.28 -11.82 0.78
C ALA A 20 -1.55 -12.39 0.12
N ALA A 21 -2.48 -11.55 -0.34
CA ALA A 21 -3.63 -12.00 -1.14
C ALA A 21 -3.20 -12.77 -2.40
N ARG A 22 -2.19 -12.28 -3.14
CA ARG A 22 -1.66 -13.00 -4.32
C ARG A 22 -1.02 -14.35 -3.96
N ASN A 23 -0.23 -14.40 -2.88
CA ASN A 23 0.36 -15.65 -2.40
C ASN A 23 -0.72 -16.62 -1.94
N LEU A 24 -1.77 -16.15 -1.27
CA LEU A 24 -2.88 -16.98 -0.82
C LEU A 24 -3.65 -17.56 -2.02
N LEU A 25 -3.94 -16.75 -3.03
CA LEU A 25 -4.52 -17.23 -4.30
C LEU A 25 -3.61 -18.24 -5.00
N ALA A 26 -2.31 -17.99 -5.05
CA ALA A 26 -1.33 -18.89 -5.64
C ALA A 26 -1.27 -20.25 -4.91
N SER A 27 -1.22 -20.23 -3.58
CA SER A 27 -1.18 -21.42 -2.74
C SER A 27 -2.49 -22.21 -2.76
N THR A 28 -3.64 -21.54 -2.81
CA THR A 28 -4.95 -22.21 -2.83
C THR A 28 -5.29 -22.81 -4.18
N PHE A 29 -4.96 -22.12 -5.28
CA PHE A 29 -5.40 -22.51 -6.63
C PHE A 29 -4.29 -23.11 -7.50
N GLY A 30 -3.06 -23.23 -6.98
CA GLY A 30 -1.91 -23.66 -7.77
C GLY A 30 -1.53 -22.69 -8.89
N LEU A 31 -1.98 -21.44 -8.79
CA LEU A 31 -1.69 -20.40 -9.78
C LEU A 31 -0.28 -19.86 -9.53
N VAL A 32 0.64 -20.10 -10.46
CA VAL A 32 1.94 -19.40 -10.45
C VAL A 32 1.68 -17.96 -10.86
N GLY A 33 1.47 -17.08 -9.88
CA GLY A 33 1.43 -15.65 -10.11
C GLY A 33 2.81 -15.20 -10.59
N ASN A 34 2.98 -14.98 -11.89
CA ASN A 34 4.22 -14.43 -12.40
C ASN A 34 4.39 -13.03 -11.78
N VAL A 35 5.48 -12.83 -11.04
CA VAL A 35 5.76 -11.54 -10.41
C VAL A 35 6.09 -10.55 -11.54
N PRO A 36 5.46 -9.36 -11.57
CA PRO A 36 5.76 -8.40 -12.62
C PRO A 36 7.24 -8.01 -12.55
N SER A 37 7.90 -7.90 -13.71
CA SER A 37 9.30 -7.47 -13.78
C SER A 37 9.48 -6.02 -13.32
N THR A 38 8.46 -5.19 -13.52
CA THR A 38 8.44 -3.78 -13.10
C THR A 38 7.07 -3.37 -12.57
N VAL A 39 7.04 -2.33 -11.74
CA VAL A 39 5.81 -1.71 -11.22
C VAL A 39 5.80 -0.22 -11.50
N SER A 40 4.60 0.33 -11.63
CA SER A 40 4.42 1.78 -11.62
C SER A 40 4.34 2.23 -10.16
N THR A 41 5.03 3.30 -9.82
CA THR A 41 5.20 3.75 -8.43
C THR A 41 4.36 4.98 -8.13
N GLY A 42 4.14 5.26 -6.84
CA GLY A 42 3.44 6.46 -6.39
C GLY A 42 4.10 7.78 -6.83
N CYS A 43 5.41 7.77 -7.13
CA CYS A 43 6.13 8.93 -7.65
C CYS A 43 6.09 9.05 -9.19
N GLY A 44 5.38 8.15 -9.88
CA GLY A 44 5.24 8.16 -11.35
C GLY A 44 6.34 7.43 -12.12
N LEU A 45 7.38 6.93 -11.43
CA LEU A 45 8.42 6.13 -12.06
C LEU A 45 7.97 4.68 -12.29
N ARG A 46 8.56 4.03 -13.30
CA ARG A 46 8.49 2.58 -13.49
C ARG A 46 9.82 1.95 -13.08
N VAL A 47 9.78 1.11 -12.06
CA VAL A 47 10.98 0.52 -11.43
C VAL A 47 10.88 -1.00 -11.37
N PRO A 48 12.00 -1.75 -11.25
CA PRO A 48 11.96 -3.17 -10.99
C PRO A 48 11.16 -3.49 -9.73
N TYR A 49 10.38 -4.57 -9.72
CA TYR A 49 9.54 -4.94 -8.56
C TYR A 49 10.34 -5.06 -7.25
N ALA A 50 11.60 -5.51 -7.34
CA ALA A 50 12.50 -5.62 -6.20
C ALA A 50 12.83 -4.27 -5.53
N MET A 51 12.66 -3.15 -6.25
CA MET A 51 12.86 -1.79 -5.75
C MET A 51 11.58 -1.16 -5.18
N ALA A 52 10.49 -1.93 -5.04
CA ALA A 52 9.25 -1.47 -4.42
C ALA A 52 8.97 -2.22 -3.11
N SER A 53 8.49 -1.51 -2.10
CA SER A 53 8.07 -2.08 -0.82
C SER A 53 6.80 -1.39 -0.30
N PRO A 54 5.83 -2.15 0.23
CA PRO A 54 4.69 -1.57 0.95
C PRO A 54 5.03 -1.18 2.40
N ARG A 55 6.25 -1.50 2.88
CA ARG A 55 6.65 -1.32 4.28
C ARG A 55 7.21 0.09 4.51
N PRO A 56 6.63 0.90 5.41
CA PRO A 56 7.10 2.26 5.65
C PRO A 56 8.60 2.33 5.95
N ASP A 57 9.09 1.45 6.84
CA ASP A 57 10.50 1.39 7.28
C ASP A 57 11.51 1.18 6.14
N ARG A 58 11.07 0.69 4.98
CA ARG A 58 11.97 0.41 3.84
C ARG A 58 11.91 1.45 2.74
N VAL A 59 10.86 2.28 2.69
CA VAL A 59 10.64 3.23 1.59
C VAL A 59 11.51 4.46 1.83
N THR A 60 12.40 4.74 0.87
CA THR A 60 13.33 5.89 0.93
C THR A 60 12.97 6.99 -0.07
N CYS A 61 12.10 6.73 -1.05
CA CYS A 61 11.59 7.77 -1.95
C CYS A 61 10.54 8.63 -1.22
N LEU A 62 10.85 9.90 -0.94
CA LEU A 62 9.96 10.83 -0.22
C LEU A 62 8.62 11.05 -0.93
N ALA A 63 8.62 11.17 -2.26
CA ALA A 63 7.38 11.29 -3.04
C ALA A 63 6.49 10.04 -2.91
N CYS A 64 7.08 8.85 -2.86
CA CYS A 64 6.36 7.60 -2.60
C CYS A 64 5.84 7.51 -1.16
N ARG A 65 6.56 8.06 -0.17
CA ARG A 65 6.08 8.15 1.22
C ARG A 65 4.85 9.04 1.32
N GLU A 66 4.87 10.22 0.72
CA GLU A 66 3.71 11.12 0.69
C GLU A 66 2.53 10.48 -0.05
N HIS A 67 2.78 9.83 -1.19
CA HIS A 67 1.76 9.07 -1.90
C HIS A 67 1.09 8.02 -1.00
N ALA A 68 1.90 7.19 -0.33
CA ALA A 68 1.40 6.14 0.55
C ALA A 68 0.61 6.72 1.73
N ARG A 69 1.12 7.78 2.36
CA ARG A 69 0.42 8.48 3.44
C ARG A 69 -0.98 8.92 3.01
N ARG A 70 -1.10 9.57 1.86
CA ARG A 70 -2.39 10.03 1.33
C ARG A 70 -3.34 8.85 1.03
N GLU A 71 -2.84 7.78 0.42
CA GLU A 71 -3.68 6.61 0.13
C GLU A 71 -4.19 5.90 1.39
N HIS A 72 -3.35 5.79 2.42
CA HIS A 72 -3.79 5.22 3.70
C HIS A 72 -4.84 6.10 4.39
N LEU A 73 -4.66 7.44 4.41
CA LEU A 73 -5.67 8.35 4.94
C LEU A 73 -7.00 8.27 4.17
N ARG A 74 -6.95 8.26 2.84
CA ARG A 74 -8.13 8.11 1.98
C ARG A 74 -8.91 6.84 2.29
N LEU A 75 -8.23 5.74 2.58
CA LEU A 75 -8.88 4.47 2.91
C LEU A 75 -9.41 4.42 4.33
N ALA A 76 -8.74 5.05 5.29
CA ALA A 76 -9.28 5.20 6.64
C ALA A 76 -10.65 5.89 6.60
N GLU A 77 -10.77 6.96 5.81
CA GLU A 77 -12.04 7.65 5.60
C GLU A 77 -13.06 6.77 4.87
N GLN A 78 -12.63 6.06 3.83
CA GLN A 78 -13.52 5.21 3.03
C GLN A 78 -14.10 4.06 3.85
N VAL A 79 -13.26 3.33 4.59
CA VAL A 79 -13.72 2.16 5.38
C VAL A 79 -14.61 2.59 6.54
N GLU A 80 -14.32 3.71 7.20
CA GLU A 80 -15.17 4.23 8.27
C GLU A 80 -16.51 4.74 7.76
N ARG A 81 -16.55 5.34 6.56
CA ARG A 81 -17.81 5.73 5.92
C ARG A 81 -18.65 4.52 5.55
N LEU A 82 -18.04 3.51 4.90
CA LEU A 82 -18.73 2.30 4.46
C LEU A 82 -19.26 1.47 5.63
N SER A 83 -18.56 1.41 6.76
CA SER A 83 -19.02 0.64 7.94
C SER A 83 -20.22 1.25 8.65
N ARG A 84 -20.50 2.55 8.42
CA ARG A 84 -21.65 3.26 8.99
C ARG A 84 -22.89 3.26 8.09
N MET A 85 -22.78 2.74 6.86
CA MET A 85 -23.91 2.64 5.95
C MET A 85 -24.92 1.59 6.42
N LEU A 86 -26.21 1.91 6.30
CA LEU A 86 -27.27 0.93 6.54
C LEU A 86 -27.11 -0.26 5.59
N GLY A 87 -27.21 -1.48 6.14
CA GLY A 87 -27.00 -2.71 5.39
C GLY A 87 -25.53 -3.05 5.11
N SER A 88 -24.57 -2.33 5.71
CA SER A 88 -23.15 -2.67 5.58
C SER A 88 -22.85 -4.04 6.19
N ALA A 89 -22.10 -4.87 5.47
CA ALA A 89 -21.57 -6.12 5.98
C ALA A 89 -20.43 -5.92 6.99
N ILE A 90 -19.86 -4.72 7.07
CA ILE A 90 -18.77 -4.36 7.99
C ILE A 90 -19.38 -3.64 9.19
N SER A 91 -19.17 -4.17 10.40
CA SER A 91 -19.64 -3.50 11.60
C SER A 91 -18.92 -2.15 11.82
N PRO A 92 -19.58 -1.14 12.41
CA PRO A 92 -18.95 0.15 12.70
C PRO A 92 -17.66 0.02 13.52
N ALA A 93 -17.64 -0.89 14.50
CA ALA A 93 -16.47 -1.15 15.33
C ALA A 93 -15.30 -1.73 14.53
N HIS A 94 -15.57 -2.69 13.64
CA HIS A 94 -14.55 -3.25 12.76
C HIS A 94 -14.03 -2.20 11.77
N GLY A 95 -14.93 -1.40 11.18
CA GLY A 95 -14.54 -0.31 10.29
C GLY A 95 -13.66 0.74 10.99
N LYS A 96 -13.96 1.08 12.24
CA LYS A 96 -13.11 1.96 13.06
C LYS A 96 -11.73 1.36 13.28
N ALA A 97 -11.65 0.08 13.67
CA ALA A 97 -10.37 -0.59 13.92
C ALA A 97 -9.47 -0.60 12.67
N VAL A 98 -10.06 -0.89 11.49
CA VAL A 98 -9.34 -0.86 10.21
C VAL A 98 -8.95 0.57 9.84
N ALA A 99 -9.81 1.55 10.07
CA ALA A 99 -9.50 2.96 9.82
C ALA A 99 -8.32 3.44 10.68
N ASP A 100 -8.30 3.09 11.96
CA ASP A 100 -7.22 3.42 12.89
C ASP A 100 -5.90 2.77 12.44
N TRP A 101 -5.93 1.50 12.02
CA TRP A 101 -4.76 0.84 11.43
C TRP A 101 -4.21 1.55 10.19
N HIS A 102 -5.08 2.05 9.30
CA HIS A 102 -4.65 2.85 8.15
C HIS A 102 -4.04 4.19 8.58
N ARG A 103 -4.60 4.86 9.60
CA ARG A 103 -4.02 6.11 10.14
C ARG A 103 -2.64 5.88 10.74
N ASP A 104 -2.44 4.80 11.48
CA ASP A 104 -1.14 4.43 12.03
C ASP A 104 -0.10 4.17 10.94
N LEU A 105 -0.49 3.54 9.82
CA LEU A 105 0.39 3.37 8.66
C LEU A 105 0.71 4.71 8.00
N ALA A 106 -0.27 5.59 7.84
CA ALA A 106 -0.05 6.92 7.28
C ALA A 106 0.96 7.70 8.14
N GLN A 107 0.84 7.62 9.48
CA GLN A 107 1.79 8.25 10.40
C GLN A 107 3.22 7.73 10.19
N LYS A 108 3.40 6.41 10.11
CA LYS A 108 4.72 5.79 9.84
C LYS A 108 5.34 6.21 8.49
N PHE A 109 4.50 6.48 7.48
CA PHE A 109 4.97 7.05 6.22
C PHE A 109 5.38 8.53 6.34
N SER A 110 4.93 9.25 7.36
CA SER A 110 5.36 10.61 7.69
C SER A 110 6.63 10.68 8.53
N ASP A 111 6.87 9.71 9.43
CA ASP A 111 7.85 9.84 10.52
C ASP A 111 9.34 9.67 10.17
N ALA A 112 9.71 9.29 8.93
CA ALA A 112 11.12 8.99 8.62
C ALA A 112 11.94 10.18 8.09
N GLU A 113 11.58 11.40 8.47
CA GLU A 113 12.42 12.59 8.27
C GLU A 113 13.11 13.01 9.58
N SER A 114 13.87 12.11 10.20
CA SER A 114 14.75 12.46 11.33
C SER A 114 16.09 11.75 11.23
#